data_AF-A0A1B1N4Z1-F1
#
_entry.id   AF-A0A1B1N4Z1-F1
#
_cell.length_a   1.000
_cell.length_b   1.000
_cell.length_c   1.000
_cell.angle_alpha   90.00
_cell.angle_beta   90.00
_cell.angle_gamma   90.00
#
_symmetry.space_group_name_H-M   'P 1'
#
loop_
_entity.id
_entity.type
_entity.pdbx_description
1 polymer ?
#
loop_
_entity_poly.entity_id
_entity_poly.type
_entity_poly.pdbx_seq_one_letter_code
_entity_poly.pdbx_strand_id
1 'polypeptide(L)'
;MLSVQELKVKLAHVLANKGIPPFVLANNISEANYDEISLYKRDQMIIVDMYYKDEETGEPLQFRYTYNKEEVLLKSEMIIAGRSSVMWDREAEIASLSKQIQQAEALVKL
;
A
#
# COMPACT_ATOMS: atom_id res chain seq x y z
N MET A 1 8.40 -19.93 11.81
CA MET A 1 8.64 -18.64 12.51
C MET A 1 9.87 -18.03 11.88
N LEU A 2 9.84 -16.75 11.48
CA LEU A 2 11.01 -16.11 10.86
C LEU A 2 12.08 -15.86 11.91
N SER A 3 13.34 -16.00 11.53
CA SER A 3 14.48 -15.58 12.33
C SER A 3 14.54 -14.05 12.46
N VAL A 4 15.24 -13.56 13.49
CA VAL A 4 15.49 -12.11 13.67
C VAL A 4 16.13 -11.50 12.42
N GLN A 5 17.06 -12.22 11.78
CA GLN A 5 17.74 -11.74 10.58
C GLN A 5 16.77 -11.59 9.41
N GLU A 6 15.87 -12.56 9.19
CA GLU A 6 14.85 -12.47 8.14
C GLU A 6 13.87 -11.32 8.39
N LEU A 7 13.49 -11.07 9.65
CA LEU A 7 12.64 -9.93 10.00
C LEU A 7 13.33 -8.59 9.73
N LYS A 8 14.62 -8.46 10.06
CA LYS A 8 15.43 -7.27 9.76
C LYS A 8 15.57 -7.02 8.27
N VAL A 9 15.80 -8.09 7.49
CA VAL A 9 15.84 -8.01 6.03
C VAL A 9 14.49 -7.53 5.49
N LYS A 10 13.36 -8.08 5.94
CA LYS A 10 12.03 -7.61 5.54
C LYS A 10 11.80 -6.15 5.86
N LEU A 11 12.15 -5.70 7.07
CA LEU A 11 12.02 -4.29 7.45
C LEU A 11 12.88 -3.39 6.55
N ALA A 12 14.11 -3.78 6.26
CA ALA A 12 14.98 -3.04 5.34
C ALA A 12 14.36 -2.95 3.94
N HIS A 13 13.73 -4.03 3.44
CA HIS A 13 13.00 -4.01 2.18
C HIS A 13 11.83 -3.04 2.19
N VAL A 14 11.00 -3.01 3.25
CA VAL A 14 9.87 -2.07 3.37
C VAL A 14 10.34 -0.61 3.39
N LEU A 15 11.45 -0.34 4.08
CA LEU A 15 12.05 1.00 4.16
C LEU A 15 12.68 1.46 2.85
N ALA A 16 13.28 0.54 2.08
CA ALA A 16 13.88 0.84 0.79
C ALA A 16 12.85 0.91 -0.35
N ASN A 17 11.72 0.20 -0.22
CA ASN A 17 10.71 0.11 -1.26
C ASN A 17 9.77 1.33 -1.22
N LYS A 18 9.85 2.16 -2.28
CA LYS A 18 8.95 3.30 -2.46
C LYS A 18 7.52 2.91 -2.86
N GLY A 19 7.30 1.68 -3.30
CA GLY A 19 6.03 1.23 -3.88
C GLY A 19 5.95 1.54 -5.38
N ILE A 20 4.79 1.26 -5.98
CA ILE A 20 4.54 1.53 -7.40
C ILE A 20 4.40 3.05 -7.58
N PRO A 21 5.16 3.70 -8.48
CA PRO A 21 5.05 5.15 -8.70
C PRO A 21 3.65 5.57 -9.17
N PRO A 22 3.14 6.74 -8.77
CA PRO A 22 1.79 7.20 -9.13
C PRO A 22 1.52 7.23 -10.65
N PHE A 23 2.52 7.63 -11.45
CA PHE A 23 2.35 7.70 -12.91
C PHE A 23 2.19 6.31 -13.56
N VAL A 24 2.78 5.27 -12.97
CA VAL A 24 2.64 3.89 -13.46
C VAL A 24 1.20 3.43 -13.25
N LEU A 25 0.61 3.75 -12.09
CA LEU A 25 -0.81 3.47 -11.84
C LEU A 25 -1.72 4.25 -12.78
N ALA A 26 -1.45 5.55 -12.99
CA ALA A 26 -2.22 6.37 -13.92
C ALA A 26 -2.21 5.84 -15.36
N ASN A 27 -1.15 5.14 -15.76
CA ASN A 27 -1.03 4.57 -17.09
C ASN A 27 -1.98 3.38 -17.33
N ASN A 28 -2.60 2.82 -16.28
CA ASN A 28 -3.60 1.75 -16.43
C ASN A 28 -4.92 2.25 -17.04
N ILE A 29 -5.08 3.57 -17.28
CA ILE A 29 -6.29 4.13 -17.91
C ILE A 29 -6.54 3.59 -19.32
N SER A 30 -5.52 3.03 -19.98
CA SER A 30 -5.66 2.38 -21.28
C SER A 30 -6.31 0.99 -21.20
N GLU A 31 -6.38 0.39 -20.02
CA GLU A 31 -6.97 -0.94 -19.82
C GLU A 31 -8.50 -0.83 -19.83
N ALA A 32 -9.16 -1.80 -20.49
CA ALA A 32 -10.59 -1.71 -20.83
C ALA A 32 -11.54 -1.71 -19.63
N ASN A 33 -11.04 -2.12 -18.47
CA ASN A 33 -11.79 -2.32 -17.23
C ASN A 33 -11.63 -1.15 -16.24
N TYR A 34 -10.88 -0.09 -16.61
CA TYR A 34 -10.81 1.15 -15.84
C TYR A 34 -11.69 2.23 -16.46
N ASP A 35 -12.62 2.73 -15.66
CA ASP A 35 -13.53 3.80 -16.08
C ASP A 35 -12.90 5.19 -15.87
N GLU A 36 -12.13 5.35 -14.79
CA GLU A 36 -11.48 6.60 -14.43
C GLU A 36 -10.22 6.33 -13.60
N ILE A 37 -9.17 7.13 -13.81
CA ILE A 37 -8.06 7.25 -12.86
C ILE A 37 -7.82 8.72 -12.56
N SER A 38 -7.96 9.10 -11.29
CA SER A 38 -7.75 10.46 -10.82
C SER A 38 -6.44 10.54 -10.03
N LEU A 39 -5.50 11.38 -10.49
CA LEU A 39 -4.25 11.70 -9.80
C LEU A 39 -4.32 13.15 -9.30
N TYR A 40 -4.31 13.35 -7.99
CA TYR A 40 -4.45 14.67 -7.39
C TYR A 40 -3.65 14.82 -6.10
N LYS A 41 -3.57 16.06 -5.59
CA LYS A 41 -2.94 16.37 -4.31
C LYS A 41 -4.00 16.76 -3.27
N ARG A 42 -3.86 16.25 -2.05
CA ARG A 42 -4.69 16.61 -0.90
C ARG A 42 -3.85 16.57 0.37
N ASP A 43 -3.92 17.60 1.21
CA ASP A 43 -3.22 17.67 2.50
C ASP A 43 -1.72 17.29 2.43
N GLN A 44 -1.01 17.81 1.42
CA GLN A 44 0.41 17.52 1.16
C GLN A 44 0.72 16.08 0.72
N MET A 45 -0.29 15.26 0.50
CA MET A 45 -0.20 13.91 -0.05
C MET A 45 -0.56 13.90 -1.53
N ILE A 46 -0.05 12.91 -2.25
CA ILE A 46 -0.48 12.57 -3.61
C ILE A 46 -1.44 11.39 -3.50
N ILE A 47 -2.60 11.50 -4.13
CA ILE A 47 -3.64 10.48 -4.12
C ILE A 47 -3.87 10.00 -5.55
N VAL A 48 -3.92 8.68 -5.73
CA VAL A 48 -4.38 8.03 -6.96
C VAL A 48 -5.65 7.27 -6.62
N ASP A 49 -6.76 7.70 -7.20
CA ASP A 49 -8.02 6.95 -7.19
C ASP A 49 -8.17 6.25 -8.54
N MET A 50 -8.36 4.93 -8.52
CA MET A 50 -8.58 4.11 -9.71
C MET A 50 -9.96 3.49 -9.61
N TYR A 51 -10.84 3.85 -10.53
CA TYR A 51 -12.20 3.31 -10.64
C TYR A 51 -12.18 2.21 -11.69
N TYR A 52 -12.48 1.00 -11.22
CA TYR A 52 -12.35 -0.24 -11.95
C TYR A 52 -13.69 -0.97 -11.90
N LYS A 53 -14.05 -1.62 -13.01
CA LYS A 53 -15.20 -2.50 -13.08
C LYS A 53 -14.71 -3.94 -13.06
N ASP A 54 -15.15 -4.69 -12.05
CA ASP A 54 -14.80 -6.10 -11.92
C ASP A 54 -15.28 -6.90 -13.13
N GLU A 55 -14.37 -7.66 -13.76
CA GLU A 55 -14.68 -8.38 -15.01
C GLU A 55 -15.61 -9.57 -14.79
N GLU A 56 -15.60 -10.17 -13.60
CA GLU A 56 -16.42 -11.35 -13.29
C GLU A 56 -17.83 -10.95 -12.83
N THR A 57 -17.92 -9.94 -11.98
CA THR A 57 -19.16 -9.53 -11.31
C THR A 57 -19.79 -8.27 -11.92
N GLY A 58 -19.00 -7.45 -12.61
CA GLY A 58 -19.41 -6.15 -13.13
C GLY A 58 -19.57 -5.08 -12.04
N GLU A 59 -19.21 -5.38 -10.79
CA GLU A 59 -19.34 -4.44 -9.67
C GLU A 59 -18.29 -3.32 -9.76
N PRO A 60 -18.66 -2.07 -9.41
CA PRO A 60 -17.73 -0.97 -9.35
C PRO A 60 -16.83 -1.13 -8.11
N LEU A 61 -15.53 -1.13 -8.35
CA LEU A 61 -14.49 -1.15 -7.34
C LEU A 61 -13.67 0.13 -7.46
N GLN A 62 -13.20 0.63 -6.33
CA GLN A 62 -12.24 1.71 -6.31
C GLN A 62 -11.00 1.29 -5.54
N PHE A 63 -9.83 1.52 -6.11
CA PHE A 63 -8.56 1.43 -5.40
C PHE A 63 -8.04 2.84 -5.13
N ARG A 64 -7.64 3.09 -3.89
CA ARG A 64 -7.02 4.35 -3.49
C ARG A 64 -5.60 4.12 -3.02
N TYR A 65 -4.66 4.84 -3.60
CA TYR A 65 -3.26 4.83 -3.22
C TYR A 65 -2.86 6.21 -2.71
N THR A 66 -2.29 6.25 -1.50
CA THR A 66 -1.87 7.49 -0.85
C THR A 66 -0.34 7.52 -0.76
N TYR A 67 0.27 8.61 -1.17
CA TYR A 67 1.71 8.81 -1.21
C TYR A 67 2.11 10.10 -0.49
N ASN A 68 3.33 10.13 0.03
CA ASN A 68 3.95 11.40 0.44
C ASN A 68 4.45 12.20 -0.78
N LYS A 69 5.04 13.38 -0.52
CA LYS A 69 5.62 14.25 -1.56
C LYS A 69 6.82 13.67 -2.31
N GLU A 70 7.46 12.68 -1.73
CA GLU A 70 8.62 11.98 -2.31
C GLU A 70 8.18 10.75 -3.12
N GLU A 71 6.87 10.65 -3.40
CA GLU A 71 6.23 9.57 -4.16
C GLU A 71 6.39 8.19 -3.50
N VAL A 72 6.51 8.17 -2.17
CA VAL A 72 6.61 6.93 -1.41
C VAL A 72 5.20 6.51 -0.98
N LEU A 73 4.73 5.34 -1.44
CA LEU A 73 3.37 4.81 -1.22
C LEU A 73 3.11 4.53 0.26
N LEU A 74 2.34 5.33 0.95
CA LEU A 74 2.07 5.14 2.38
C LEU A 74 0.98 4.11 2.65
N LYS A 75 -0.05 4.06 1.79
CA LYS A 75 -1.26 3.27 2.05
C LYS A 75 -1.96 2.88 0.75
N SER A 76 -2.51 1.67 0.69
CA SER A 76 -3.47 1.26 -0.33
C SER A 76 -4.78 0.77 0.29
N GLU A 77 -5.88 1.15 -0.34
CA GLU A 77 -7.23 0.88 0.12
C GLU A 77 -8.09 0.39 -1.04
N MET A 78 -9.03 -0.50 -0.74
CA MET A 78 -10.11 -0.90 -1.63
C MET A 78 -11.41 -0.32 -1.09
N ILE A 79 -12.17 0.36 -1.93
CA ILE A 79 -13.43 1.02 -1.59
C ILE A 79 -14.53 0.34 -2.39
N ILE A 80 -15.50 -0.24 -1.67
CA ILE A 80 -16.67 -0.92 -2.26
C ILE A 80 -17.92 -0.29 -1.65
N ALA A 81 -18.81 0.24 -2.49
CA ALA A 81 -20.03 0.92 -2.06
C ALA A 81 -19.78 1.98 -0.96
N GLY A 82 -18.69 2.75 -1.09
CA GLY A 82 -18.29 3.80 -0.15
C GLY A 82 -17.62 3.31 1.14
N ARG A 83 -17.47 2.00 1.34
CA ARG A 83 -16.77 1.41 2.49
C ARG A 83 -15.32 1.15 2.12
N SER A 84 -14.39 1.78 2.84
CA SER A 84 -12.94 1.61 2.65
C SER A 84 -12.40 0.46 3.50
N SER A 85 -11.63 -0.43 2.86
CA SER A 85 -10.85 -1.49 3.48
C SER A 85 -9.37 -1.27 3.19
N VAL A 86 -8.55 -1.21 4.23
CA VAL A 86 -7.10 -1.05 4.09
C VAL A 86 -6.51 -2.37 3.61
N MET A 87 -5.92 -2.37 2.42
CA MET A 87 -5.22 -3.54 1.88
C MET A 87 -3.79 -3.59 2.39
N TRP A 88 -3.14 -2.43 2.48
CA TRP A 88 -1.76 -2.32 2.93
C TRP A 88 -1.48 -0.92 3.51
N ASP A 89 -0.66 -0.89 4.56
CA ASP A 89 -0.27 0.34 5.26
C ASP A 89 1.19 0.23 5.69
N ARG A 90 2.02 1.17 5.23
CA ARG A 90 3.46 1.15 5.47
C ARG A 90 3.77 1.27 6.96
N GLU A 91 3.11 2.19 7.65
CA GLU A 91 3.39 2.46 9.06
C GLU A 91 3.02 1.25 9.92
N ALA A 92 1.86 0.66 9.65
CA ALA A 92 1.42 -0.56 10.33
C ALA A 92 2.38 -1.74 10.09
N GLU A 93 2.87 -1.93 8.85
CA GLU A 93 3.82 -2.99 8.54
C GLU A 93 5.17 -2.77 9.25
N ILE A 94 5.71 -1.54 9.22
CA ILE A 94 6.95 -1.18 9.92
C ILE A 94 6.80 -1.42 11.43
N ALA A 95 5.69 -0.98 12.03
CA ALA A 95 5.43 -1.16 13.44
C ALA A 95 5.33 -2.64 13.82
N SER A 96 4.63 -3.43 13.00
CA SER A 96 4.50 -4.89 13.18
C SER A 96 5.85 -5.60 13.12
N LEU A 97 6.67 -5.31 12.10
CA LEU A 97 8.00 -5.91 11.95
C LEU A 97 8.93 -5.51 13.10
N SER A 98 8.91 -4.24 13.49
CA SER A 98 9.72 -3.73 14.60
C SER A 98 9.35 -4.41 15.92
N LYS A 99 8.05 -4.58 16.19
CA LYS A 99 7.56 -5.30 17.38
C LYS A 99 8.00 -6.76 17.38
N GLN A 100 7.90 -7.46 16.24
CA GLN A 100 8.33 -8.85 16.12
C GLN A 100 9.84 -9.00 16.36
N ILE A 101 10.66 -8.08 15.85
CA ILE A 101 12.11 -8.06 16.10
C ILE A 101 12.40 -7.90 17.59
N GLN A 102 11.77 -6.91 18.25
CA GLN A 102 11.95 -6.67 19.68
C GLN A 102 11.58 -7.90 20.53
N GLN A 103 10.47 -8.55 20.21
CA GLN A 103 10.02 -9.76 20.90
C GLN A 103 10.99 -10.93 20.69
N ALA A 104 11.44 -11.15 19.45
CA ALA A 104 12.37 -12.23 19.14
C ALA A 104 13.76 -12.00 19.78
N GLU A 105 14.26 -10.77 19.81
CA GLU A 105 15.52 -10.43 20.47
C GLU A 105 15.44 -10.57 22.01
N ALA A 106 14.28 -10.29 22.61
CA ALA A 106 14.08 -10.48 24.04
C ALA A 106 14.12 -11.96 24.46
N LEU A 107 13.59 -12.86 23.61
CA LEU A 107 13.60 -14.30 23.85
C LEU A 107 14.99 -14.95 23.75
N VAL A 108 15.91 -14.35 22.97
CA VAL A 108 17.29 -14.84 22.82
C VAL A 108 18.20 -14.41 23.98
N LYS A 109 17.78 -13.41 24.76
CA LYS A 109 18.52 -12.90 25.93
C LYS A 109 18.18 -13.64 27.24
N LEU A 110 17.28 -14.61 27.21
CA LEU A 110 16.91 -15.51 28.30
C LEU A 110 17.58 -16.87 28.10
#